data_AF-A0A9E3PR19-F1
#
_entry.id   AF-A0A9E3PR19-F1
#
_cell.length_a   1.000
_cell.length_b   1.000
_cell.length_c   1.000
_cell.angle_alpha   90.00
_cell.angle_beta   90.00
_cell.angle_gamma   90.00
#
_symmetry.space_group_name_H-M   'P 1'
#
loop_
_entity.id
_entity.type
_entity.pdbx_description
1 polymer ?
#
loop_
_entity_poly.entity_id
_entity_poly.type
_entity_poly.pdbx_seq_one_letter_code
_entity_poly.pdbx_strand_id
1 'polypeptide(L)'
;MRRLLPLVGAVLALLAHVHVAQARDQLGQRDPVVIDPQKAYIFFRSNIRADLRLLREVTPAQAEAHAAARETAFARAHDRQQRRIVQWERLQSSCRDNARLAYCADPRPDEMMRDAFEASYPPPEMGNFVDIMGGRLFARDGDNRGYFMTLEPGVYTIYGDMIASANGVIGTCLCMGSVTFEARAGEIADLGEIGYPIAEAIRAGRSYNPGISNLTAMSLTPYTESMASPDRLAGHSIVPARFRAADKMPNYFGILVSRMTPVAGVLGYERDRVIDVASAGTETATSD
;
A
#
# COMPACT_ATOMS: atom_id res chain seq x y z
N MET A 1 21.28 38.36 12.38
CA MET A 1 20.11 38.08 11.50
C MET A 1 19.82 36.58 11.52
N ARG A 2 18.95 36.13 12.44
CA ARG A 2 18.44 34.75 12.51
C ARG A 2 16.93 34.85 12.29
N ARG A 3 16.45 34.47 11.12
CA ARG A 3 15.01 34.40 10.83
C ARG A 3 14.47 33.13 11.48
N LEU A 4 13.68 33.28 12.54
CA LEU A 4 12.81 32.23 13.06
C LEU A 4 11.59 32.16 12.13
N LEU A 5 11.43 31.04 11.42
CA LEU A 5 10.20 30.70 10.71
C LEU A 5 9.05 30.58 11.72
N PRO A 6 7.86 31.13 11.45
CA PRO A 6 6.69 30.81 12.25
C PRO A 6 6.28 29.36 11.98
N LEU A 7 6.13 28.61 13.07
CA LEU A 7 5.54 27.29 13.10
C LEU A 7 4.17 27.32 12.41
N VAL A 8 4.06 26.59 11.30
CA VAL A 8 2.80 26.14 10.74
C VAL A 8 2.13 25.26 11.81
N GLY A 9 1.17 25.84 12.52
CA GLY A 9 0.48 25.21 13.62
C GLY A 9 -0.41 24.07 13.14
N ALA A 10 0.04 22.84 13.40
CA ALA A 10 -0.74 21.63 13.66
C ALA A 10 -2.07 21.47 12.89
N VAL A 11 -1.98 20.99 11.65
CA VAL A 11 -3.03 20.14 11.07
C VAL A 11 -2.83 18.73 11.63
N LEU A 12 -3.36 18.45 12.82
CA LEU A 12 -3.41 17.07 13.31
C LEU A 12 -4.63 16.83 14.19
N ALA A 13 -5.11 15.59 14.13
CA ALA A 13 -6.22 15.00 14.86
C ALA A 13 -7.64 15.32 14.37
N LEU A 14 -7.96 14.88 13.14
CA LEU A 14 -9.23 14.20 12.87
C LEU A 14 -9.17 13.36 11.58
N LEU A 15 -8.08 12.59 11.42
CA LEU A 15 -8.17 11.34 10.67
C LEU A 15 -8.69 10.30 11.64
N ALA A 16 -10.02 10.30 11.84
CA ALA A 16 -10.69 9.20 12.48
C ALA A 16 -10.37 7.95 11.67
N HIS A 17 -9.44 7.16 12.21
CA HIS A 17 -9.17 5.79 11.79
C HIS A 17 -8.85 5.70 10.30
N VAL A 18 -7.65 6.16 9.92
CA VAL A 18 -6.89 5.32 8.98
C VAL A 18 -6.92 3.95 9.65
N HIS A 19 -7.71 3.02 9.11
CA HIS A 19 -7.59 1.63 9.51
C HIS A 19 -6.12 1.33 9.27
N VAL A 20 -5.34 1.33 10.35
CA VAL A 20 -3.99 0.76 10.36
C VAL A 20 -4.19 -0.55 9.65
N ALA A 21 -3.57 -0.70 8.48
CA ALA A 21 -3.72 -1.87 7.61
C ALA A 21 -3.87 -3.08 8.52
N GLN A 22 -5.08 -3.64 8.59
CA GLN A 22 -5.33 -4.69 9.55
C GLN A 22 -4.38 -5.79 9.13
N ALA A 23 -3.50 -6.20 10.04
CA ALA A 23 -2.77 -7.45 9.90
C ALA A 23 -3.86 -8.54 9.85
N ARG A 24 -4.37 -8.81 8.65
CA ARG A 24 -5.37 -9.84 8.44
C ARG A 24 -4.72 -11.17 8.78
N ASP A 25 -5.52 -12.07 9.33
CA ASP A 25 -5.09 -13.29 9.99
C ASP A 25 -4.06 -14.06 9.15
N GLN A 26 -2.80 -13.96 9.58
CA GLN A 26 -1.72 -14.78 9.08
C GLN A 26 -1.65 -16.05 9.92
N LEU A 27 -1.69 -17.18 9.23
CA LEU A 27 -1.61 -18.47 9.90
C LEU A 27 -0.13 -18.86 10.05
N GLY A 28 0.24 -19.19 11.27
CA GLY A 28 1.54 -19.78 11.59
C GLY A 28 1.57 -21.30 11.40
N GLN A 29 2.74 -21.87 11.65
CA GLN A 29 3.01 -23.31 11.50
C GLN A 29 2.10 -24.23 12.33
N ARG A 30 1.54 -23.73 13.44
CA ARG A 30 0.75 -24.53 14.39
C ARG A 30 -0.75 -24.26 14.33
N ASP A 31 -1.18 -23.27 13.55
CA ASP A 31 -2.58 -22.89 13.52
C ASP A 31 -3.38 -23.90 12.67
N PRO A 32 -4.59 -24.29 13.04
CA PRO A 32 -5.42 -25.10 12.15
C PRO A 32 -5.76 -24.30 10.88
N VAL A 33 -5.74 -24.97 9.73
CA VAL A 33 -6.21 -24.36 8.48
C VAL A 33 -7.71 -24.57 8.41
N VAL A 34 -8.46 -23.49 8.63
CA VAL A 34 -9.93 -23.47 8.51
C VAL A 34 -10.29 -22.41 7.49
N ILE A 35 -10.85 -22.85 6.37
CA ILE A 35 -11.24 -21.97 5.26
C ILE A 35 -12.68 -21.51 5.48
N ASP A 36 -12.85 -20.20 5.61
CA ASP A 36 -14.14 -19.51 5.56
C ASP A 36 -14.50 -19.27 4.09
N PRO A 37 -15.65 -19.79 3.61
CA PRO A 37 -16.06 -19.61 2.22
C PRO A 37 -16.35 -18.15 1.83
N GLN A 38 -16.45 -17.22 2.80
CA GLN A 38 -16.63 -15.79 2.57
C GLN A 38 -15.31 -15.00 2.52
N LYS A 39 -14.19 -15.65 2.81
CA LYS A 39 -12.85 -15.06 2.79
C LYS A 39 -12.05 -15.58 1.61
N ALA A 40 -11.10 -14.80 1.17
CA ALA A 40 -10.10 -15.24 0.20
C ALA A 40 -8.78 -15.53 0.92
N TYR A 41 -7.89 -16.29 0.29
CA TYR A 41 -6.61 -16.63 0.88
C TYR A 41 -5.51 -16.50 -0.16
N ILE A 42 -4.31 -16.15 0.29
CA ILE A 42 -3.11 -16.24 -0.54
C ILE A 42 -2.06 -17.11 0.11
N PHE A 43 -1.31 -17.81 -0.75
CA PHE A 43 -0.10 -18.51 -0.38
C PHE A 43 1.05 -18.07 -1.28
N PHE A 44 2.23 -17.85 -0.71
CA PHE A 44 3.44 -17.60 -1.49
C PHE A 44 4.69 -18.06 -0.74
N ARG A 45 5.76 -18.22 -1.51
CA ARG A 45 7.08 -18.68 -1.03
C ARG A 45 8.07 -17.53 -1.15
N SER A 46 9.06 -17.52 -0.26
CA SER A 46 10.23 -16.65 -0.40
C SER A 46 11.46 -17.28 0.24
N ASN A 47 12.62 -17.07 -0.36
CA ASN A 47 13.92 -17.49 0.17
C ASN A 47 14.40 -16.61 1.35
N ILE A 48 13.71 -15.50 1.64
CA ILE A 48 14.02 -14.60 2.74
C ILE A 48 12.81 -14.34 3.63
N ARG A 49 13.02 -13.60 4.75
CA ARG A 49 11.87 -13.07 5.50
C ARG A 49 11.20 -12.04 4.60
N ALA A 50 9.94 -12.29 4.26
CA ALA A 50 9.19 -11.46 3.34
C ALA A 50 8.36 -10.44 4.12
N ASP A 51 8.50 -9.20 3.72
CA ASP A 51 7.52 -8.15 3.95
C ASP A 51 6.82 -7.89 2.62
N LEU A 52 5.49 -7.87 2.64
CA LEU A 52 4.66 -7.74 1.45
C LEU A 52 3.46 -6.85 1.76
N ARG A 53 3.38 -5.71 1.08
CA ARG A 53 2.20 -4.85 1.10
C ARG A 53 1.42 -5.07 -0.18
N LEU A 54 0.13 -5.34 -0.04
CA LEU A 54 -0.83 -5.44 -1.12
C LEU A 54 -1.74 -4.20 -1.11
N LEU A 55 -2.14 -3.74 -2.28
CA LEU A 55 -3.16 -2.73 -2.45
C LEU A 55 -4.40 -3.38 -3.07
N ARG A 56 -5.52 -3.39 -2.34
CA ARG A 56 -6.80 -3.84 -2.90
C ARG A 56 -7.42 -2.74 -3.76
N GLU A 57 -7.96 -3.11 -4.91
CA GLU A 57 -8.73 -2.20 -5.73
C GLU A 57 -9.91 -1.59 -4.95
N VAL A 58 -10.12 -0.28 -5.11
CA VAL A 58 -11.22 0.44 -4.48
C VAL A 58 -12.52 0.10 -5.20
N THR A 59 -13.45 -0.50 -4.47
CA THR A 59 -14.77 -0.80 -5.02
C THR A 59 -15.58 0.49 -5.26
N PRO A 60 -16.57 0.49 -6.17
CA PRO A 60 -17.44 1.64 -6.38
C PRO A 60 -18.12 2.14 -5.10
N ALA A 61 -18.58 1.21 -4.25
CA ALA A 61 -19.20 1.55 -2.97
C ALA A 61 -18.22 2.21 -1.99
N GLN A 62 -16.95 1.78 -1.97
CA GLN A 62 -15.91 2.43 -1.17
C GLN A 62 -15.57 3.82 -1.69
N ALA A 63 -15.52 4.00 -3.02
CA ALA A 63 -15.28 5.30 -3.64
C ALA A 63 -16.41 6.30 -3.32
N GLU A 64 -17.66 5.86 -3.38
CA GLU A 64 -18.83 6.67 -3.01
C GLU A 64 -18.82 7.03 -1.52
N ALA A 65 -18.57 6.05 -0.64
CA ALA A 65 -18.45 6.28 0.79
C ALA A 65 -17.30 7.25 1.12
N HIS A 66 -16.16 7.14 0.43
CA HIS A 66 -15.04 8.06 0.58
C HIS A 66 -15.40 9.47 0.15
N ALA A 67 -16.09 9.63 -0.99
CA ALA A 67 -16.54 10.94 -1.45
C ALA A 67 -17.50 11.61 -0.45
N ALA A 68 -18.46 10.86 0.09
CA ALA A 68 -19.38 11.36 1.11
C ALA A 68 -18.66 11.73 2.43
N ALA A 69 -17.70 10.90 2.87
CA ALA A 69 -16.88 11.17 4.03
C ALA A 69 -16.01 12.42 3.83
N ARG A 70 -15.46 12.61 2.63
CA ARG A 70 -14.66 13.77 2.26
C ARG A 70 -15.45 15.07 2.36
N GLU A 71 -16.66 15.12 1.81
CA GLU A 71 -17.52 16.32 1.91
C GLU A 71 -17.90 16.62 3.36
N THR A 72 -18.22 15.59 4.14
CA THR A 72 -18.49 15.76 5.57
C THR A 72 -17.26 16.28 6.32
N ALA A 73 -16.08 15.78 6.01
CA ALA A 73 -14.82 16.20 6.61
C ALA A 73 -14.47 17.65 6.24
N PHE A 74 -14.68 18.04 4.98
CA PHE A 74 -14.51 19.42 4.52
C PHE A 74 -15.44 20.37 5.27
N ALA A 75 -16.75 20.07 5.32
CA ALA A 75 -17.72 20.90 6.02
C ALA A 75 -17.34 21.12 7.50
N ARG A 76 -16.91 20.05 8.18
CA ARG A 76 -16.44 20.12 9.57
C ARG A 76 -15.15 20.93 9.71
N ALA A 77 -14.19 20.76 8.79
CA ALA A 77 -12.93 21.50 8.79
C ALA A 77 -13.16 23.00 8.55
N HIS A 78 -14.01 23.33 7.58
CA HIS A 78 -14.42 24.68 7.26
C HIS A 78 -15.11 25.35 8.46
N ASP A 79 -16.11 24.71 9.07
CA ASP A 79 -16.82 25.22 10.25
C ASP A 79 -15.87 25.44 11.46
N ARG A 80 -14.94 24.50 11.72
CA ARG A 80 -13.88 24.71 12.73
C ARG A 80 -13.01 25.92 12.41
N GLN A 81 -12.63 26.11 11.15
CA GLN A 81 -11.80 27.24 10.75
C GLN A 81 -12.55 28.58 10.92
N GLN A 82 -13.83 28.62 10.54
CA GLN A 82 -14.67 29.81 10.75
C GLN A 82 -14.78 30.16 12.24
N ARG A 83 -14.96 29.16 13.12
CA ARG A 83 -14.94 29.40 14.57
C ARG A 83 -13.59 29.95 15.06
N ARG A 84 -12.47 29.48 14.52
CA ARG A 84 -11.14 30.02 14.85
C ARG A 84 -10.97 31.47 14.42
N ILE A 85 -11.47 31.83 13.23
CA ILE A 85 -11.46 33.21 12.76
C ILE A 85 -12.27 34.10 13.69
N VAL A 86 -13.51 33.71 14.03
CA VAL A 86 -14.36 34.48 14.95
C VAL A 86 -13.71 34.60 16.34
N GLN A 87 -13.08 33.54 16.84
CA GLN A 87 -12.36 33.58 18.11
C GLN A 87 -11.17 34.54 18.05
N TRP A 88 -10.37 34.49 16.98
CA TRP A 88 -9.26 35.41 16.76
C TRP A 88 -9.75 36.86 16.71
N GLU A 89 -10.83 37.16 15.99
CA GLU A 89 -11.42 38.50 15.91
C GLU A 89 -11.85 39.02 17.30
N ARG A 90 -12.46 38.15 18.13
CA ARG A 90 -12.81 38.49 19.52
C ARG A 90 -11.57 38.77 20.36
N LEU A 91 -10.52 37.96 20.25
CA LEU A 91 -9.28 38.17 21.00
C LEU A 91 -8.58 39.47 20.57
N GLN A 92 -8.51 39.74 19.27
CA GLN A 92 -7.93 40.98 18.73
C GLN A 92 -8.67 42.24 19.19
N SER A 93 -9.99 42.16 19.42
CA SER A 93 -10.74 43.29 19.96
C SER A 93 -10.23 43.73 21.35
N SER A 94 -9.68 42.81 22.15
CA SER A 94 -9.13 43.06 23.49
C SER A 94 -7.69 43.64 23.46
N CYS A 95 -7.03 43.59 22.30
CA CYS A 95 -5.66 44.09 22.13
C CYS A 95 -5.57 45.62 22.07
N ARG A 96 -6.71 46.31 21.88
CA ARG A 96 -6.75 47.79 21.91
C ARG A 96 -6.36 48.33 23.28
N ASP A 97 -6.73 47.62 24.34
CA ASP A 97 -6.53 48.06 25.73
C ASP A 97 -5.24 47.51 26.34
N ASN A 98 -4.70 46.41 25.81
CA ASN A 98 -3.44 45.83 26.28
C ASN A 98 -2.69 45.07 25.18
N ALA A 99 -1.89 45.79 24.40
CA ALA A 99 -1.09 45.24 23.29
C ALA A 99 0.05 44.30 23.72
N ARG A 100 0.28 44.07 25.03
CA ARG A 100 1.36 43.19 25.52
C ARG A 100 0.96 41.72 25.62
N LEU A 101 -0.31 41.39 25.36
CA LEU A 101 -0.78 40.01 25.41
C LEU A 101 -0.28 39.22 24.19
N ALA A 102 0.18 37.98 24.43
CA ALA A 102 0.87 37.18 23.41
C ALA A 102 0.03 36.96 22.13
N TYR A 103 -1.28 36.75 22.28
CA TYR A 103 -2.19 36.53 21.15
C TYR A 103 -2.44 37.77 20.29
N CYS A 104 -2.04 38.97 20.73
CA CYS A 104 -2.15 40.19 19.93
C CYS A 104 -1.18 40.22 18.75
N ALA A 105 -0.11 39.41 18.80
CA ALA A 105 0.82 39.25 17.70
C ALA A 105 0.44 38.09 16.74
N ASP A 106 -0.59 37.30 17.07
CA ASP A 106 -0.97 36.15 16.26
C ASP A 106 -1.61 36.61 14.94
N PRO A 107 -1.16 36.08 13.79
CA PRO A 107 -1.77 36.40 12.51
C PRO A 107 -3.22 35.90 12.44
N ARG A 108 -4.05 36.58 11.64
CA ARG A 108 -5.40 36.09 11.34
C ARG A 108 -5.29 34.70 10.70
N PRO A 109 -6.08 33.71 11.16
CA PRO A 109 -6.14 32.43 10.48
C PRO A 109 -6.64 32.61 9.04
N ASP A 110 -5.98 31.96 8.08
CA ASP A 110 -6.41 31.95 6.68
C ASP A 110 -7.75 31.22 6.51
N GLU A 111 -8.48 31.55 5.45
CA GLU A 111 -9.69 30.80 5.10
C GLU A 111 -9.35 29.38 4.63
N MET A 112 -10.22 28.42 4.95
CA MET A 112 -10.04 27.04 4.51
C MET A 112 -10.43 26.92 3.04
N MET A 113 -9.45 26.89 2.16
CA MET A 113 -9.66 26.69 0.74
C MET A 113 -9.92 25.21 0.43
N ARG A 114 -10.85 24.95 -0.49
CA ARG A 114 -11.24 23.60 -0.88
C ARG A 114 -10.07 22.82 -1.51
N ASP A 115 -9.31 23.46 -2.38
CA ASP A 115 -8.15 22.87 -3.06
C ASP A 115 -7.06 22.44 -2.07
N ALA A 116 -6.74 23.27 -1.08
CA ALA A 116 -5.77 22.96 -0.03
C ALA A 116 -6.23 21.81 0.85
N PHE A 117 -7.53 21.76 1.18
CA PHE A 117 -8.11 20.61 1.88
C PHE A 117 -8.01 19.34 1.04
N GLU A 118 -8.46 19.38 -0.22
CA GLU A 118 -8.47 18.23 -1.12
C GLU A 118 -7.06 17.69 -1.38
N ALA A 119 -6.05 18.55 -1.55
CA ALA A 119 -4.66 18.16 -1.69
C ALA A 119 -4.11 17.42 -0.46
N SER A 120 -4.67 17.67 0.73
CA SER A 120 -4.26 17.03 1.99
C SER A 120 -5.15 15.84 2.40
N TYR A 121 -6.30 15.67 1.75
CA TYR A 121 -7.24 14.61 2.11
C TYR A 121 -6.76 13.28 1.51
N PRO A 122 -6.60 12.22 2.33
CA PRO A 122 -6.08 10.95 1.84
C PRO A 122 -6.95 10.38 0.70
N PRO A 123 -6.35 9.86 -0.38
CA PRO A 123 -7.10 9.21 -1.45
C PRO A 123 -7.70 7.88 -0.94
N PRO A 124 -8.78 7.37 -1.58
CA PRO A 124 -9.52 6.19 -1.08
C PRO A 124 -8.66 4.92 -0.96
N GLU A 125 -7.61 4.80 -1.76
CA GLU A 125 -6.65 3.70 -1.76
C GLU A 125 -5.91 3.55 -0.43
N MET A 126 -5.73 4.65 0.32
CA MET A 126 -5.03 4.62 1.60
C MET A 126 -5.70 3.70 2.63
N GLY A 127 -7.01 3.47 2.51
CA GLY A 127 -7.76 2.55 3.38
C GLY A 127 -7.71 1.08 2.94
N ASN A 128 -7.12 0.79 1.76
CA ASN A 128 -7.19 -0.52 1.11
C ASN A 128 -5.87 -1.29 1.11
N PHE A 129 -4.86 -0.82 1.84
CA PHE A 129 -3.61 -1.55 2.02
C PHE A 129 -3.77 -2.74 2.97
N VAL A 130 -3.13 -3.85 2.63
CA VAL A 130 -3.05 -5.07 3.44
C VAL A 130 -1.59 -5.46 3.59
N ASP A 131 -1.16 -5.75 4.82
CA ASP A 131 0.24 -5.97 5.15
C ASP A 131 0.57 -7.37 5.60
N ILE A 132 1.69 -7.87 5.10
CA ILE A 132 2.47 -8.94 5.67
C ILE A 132 3.71 -8.31 6.28
N MET A 133 3.66 -8.00 7.58
CA MET A 133 4.84 -7.50 8.29
C MET A 133 5.59 -8.66 8.93
N GLY A 134 6.63 -9.14 8.26
CA GLY A 134 7.58 -10.14 8.74
C GLY A 134 6.85 -11.39 9.25
N GLY A 135 5.82 -11.79 8.51
CA GLY A 135 4.67 -12.53 9.00
C GLY A 135 4.94 -13.85 9.71
N ARG A 136 3.88 -14.43 10.28
CA ARG A 136 3.96 -15.78 10.87
C ARG A 136 4.29 -16.75 9.75
N LEU A 137 5.42 -17.43 9.90
CA LEU A 137 5.84 -18.47 8.97
C LEU A 137 4.79 -19.59 8.98
N PHE A 138 4.21 -19.90 7.83
CA PHE A 138 3.19 -20.94 7.69
C PHE A 138 3.82 -22.31 7.44
N ALA A 139 4.79 -22.36 6.54
CA ALA A 139 5.51 -23.57 6.16
C ALA A 139 6.99 -23.27 5.90
N ARG A 140 7.84 -24.30 6.01
CA ARG A 140 9.26 -24.20 5.65
C ARG A 140 9.63 -25.44 4.83
N ASP A 141 10.29 -25.21 3.70
CA ASP A 141 10.85 -26.25 2.86
C ASP A 141 12.28 -25.86 2.47
N GLY A 142 13.27 -26.52 3.07
CA GLY A 142 14.67 -26.09 3.02
C GLY A 142 14.85 -24.63 3.47
N ASP A 143 15.35 -23.81 2.55
CA ASP A 143 15.53 -22.36 2.75
C ASP A 143 14.29 -21.54 2.40
N ASN A 144 13.31 -22.13 1.72
CA ASN A 144 12.07 -21.46 1.34
C ASN A 144 11.10 -21.37 2.52
N ARG A 145 10.51 -20.19 2.64
CA ARG A 145 9.54 -19.79 3.66
C ARG A 145 8.19 -19.60 3.01
N GLY A 146 7.20 -20.38 3.41
CA GLY A 146 5.82 -20.26 2.97
C GLY A 146 5.03 -19.34 3.90
N TYR A 147 4.27 -18.41 3.33
CA TYR A 147 3.39 -17.51 4.05
C TYR A 147 1.96 -17.70 3.58
N PHE A 148 1.03 -17.78 4.53
CA PHE A 148 -0.39 -17.97 4.27
C PHE A 148 -1.17 -16.85 4.97
N MET A 149 -2.02 -16.16 4.21
CA MET A 149 -2.74 -15.00 4.71
C MET A 149 -4.19 -14.99 4.25
N THR A 150 -5.06 -14.58 5.16
CA THR A 150 -6.47 -14.33 4.89
C THR A 150 -6.67 -12.94 4.29
N LEU A 151 -7.50 -12.85 3.25
CA LEU A 151 -7.88 -11.63 2.56
C LEU A 151 -9.41 -11.49 2.50
N GLU A 152 -9.87 -10.29 2.20
CA GLU A 152 -11.22 -10.10 1.68
C GLU A 152 -11.17 -10.41 0.18
N PRO A 153 -12.23 -10.98 -0.41
CA PRO A 153 -12.27 -11.21 -1.85
C PRO A 153 -12.11 -9.91 -2.65
N GLY A 154 -11.34 -9.95 -3.74
CA GLY A 154 -11.15 -8.80 -4.62
C GLY A 154 -9.88 -8.87 -5.47
N VAL A 155 -9.62 -7.79 -6.19
CA VAL A 155 -8.40 -7.62 -7.00
C VAL A 155 -7.35 -6.90 -6.17
N TYR A 156 -6.12 -7.42 -6.23
CA TYR A 156 -4.99 -6.96 -5.45
C TYR A 156 -3.79 -6.68 -6.35
N THR A 157 -3.13 -5.55 -6.11
CA THR A 157 -1.83 -5.23 -6.67
C THR A 157 -0.75 -5.49 -5.64
N ILE A 158 0.36 -6.12 -6.04
CA ILE A 158 1.55 -6.19 -5.19
C ILE A 158 2.17 -4.78 -5.12
N TYR A 159 2.01 -4.09 -4.00
CA TYR A 159 2.44 -2.69 -3.89
C TYR A 159 3.92 -2.58 -3.56
N GLY A 160 4.48 -3.51 -2.77
CA GLY A 160 5.91 -3.59 -2.55
C GLY A 160 6.31 -4.27 -1.24
N ASP A 161 7.59 -4.15 -0.92
CA ASP A 161 8.20 -4.61 0.33
C ASP A 161 8.28 -3.43 1.29
N MET A 162 7.43 -3.43 2.31
CA MET A 162 7.27 -2.29 3.21
C MET A 162 6.97 -2.73 4.64
N ILE A 163 7.60 -2.05 5.58
CA ILE A 163 7.36 -2.22 7.01
C ILE A 163 6.82 -0.90 7.55
N ALA A 164 5.62 -0.95 8.14
CA ALA A 164 5.09 0.17 8.91
C ALA A 164 5.54 0.08 10.37
N SER A 165 5.97 1.22 10.91
CA SER A 165 6.32 1.38 12.33
C SER A 165 5.71 2.66 12.89
N ALA A 166 5.80 2.83 14.20
CA ALA A 166 5.41 4.08 14.85
C ALA A 166 6.16 5.31 14.31
N ASN A 167 7.36 5.12 13.74
CA ASN A 167 8.21 6.18 13.21
C ASN A 167 8.03 6.40 11.69
N GLY A 168 6.99 5.82 11.08
CA GLY A 168 6.72 5.91 9.66
C GLY A 168 6.92 4.58 8.93
N VAL A 169 6.91 4.67 7.60
CA VAL A 169 7.01 3.51 6.71
C VAL A 169 8.38 3.49 6.05
N ILE A 170 9.04 2.33 6.09
CA ILE A 170 10.29 2.07 5.39
C ILE A 170 10.08 0.97 4.37
N GLY A 171 10.90 0.95 3.33
CA GLY A 171 10.85 -0.08 2.29
C GLY A 171 10.87 0.52 0.89
N THR A 172 10.37 -0.25 -0.07
CA THR A 172 10.34 0.11 -1.49
C THR A 172 8.97 -0.17 -2.09
N CYS A 173 8.36 0.83 -2.72
CA CYS A 173 7.15 0.64 -3.52
C CYS A 173 7.51 0.21 -4.94
N LEU A 174 6.69 -0.65 -5.54
CA LEU A 174 6.76 -1.06 -6.95
C LEU A 174 5.94 -0.08 -7.81
N CYS A 175 6.08 1.21 -7.52
CA CYS A 175 5.28 2.27 -8.12
C CYS A 175 5.50 2.42 -9.65
N MET A 176 6.63 1.94 -10.18
CA MET A 176 6.91 2.00 -11.63
C MET A 176 6.45 0.76 -12.41
N GLY A 177 5.83 -0.21 -11.76
CA GLY A 177 5.24 -1.38 -12.40
C GLY A 177 5.27 -2.61 -11.50
N SER A 178 4.15 -3.31 -11.49
CA SER A 178 3.93 -4.50 -10.67
C SER A 178 2.92 -5.41 -11.36
N VAL A 179 2.36 -6.38 -10.63
CA VAL A 179 1.28 -7.24 -11.09
C VAL A 179 0.04 -7.11 -10.23
N THR A 180 -1.11 -7.33 -10.84
CA THR A 180 -2.40 -7.53 -10.19
C THR A 180 -2.79 -9.00 -10.22
N PHE A 181 -3.58 -9.45 -9.24
CA PHE A 181 -4.20 -10.77 -9.21
C PHE A 181 -5.57 -10.71 -8.51
N GLU A 182 -6.42 -11.68 -8.78
CA GLU A 182 -7.72 -11.82 -8.10
C GLU A 182 -7.62 -12.84 -6.96
N ALA A 183 -8.10 -12.47 -5.78
CA ALA A 183 -8.29 -13.36 -4.64
C ALA A 183 -9.79 -13.63 -4.47
N ARG A 184 -10.22 -14.87 -4.70
CA ARG A 184 -11.64 -15.27 -4.71
C ARG A 184 -12.05 -15.87 -3.38
N ALA A 185 -13.34 -15.73 -3.06
CA ALA A 185 -13.91 -16.28 -1.83
C ALA A 185 -13.86 -17.82 -1.82
N GLY A 186 -13.43 -18.41 -0.71
CA GLY A 186 -13.27 -19.86 -0.53
C GLY A 186 -12.05 -20.48 -1.22
N GLU A 187 -11.24 -19.69 -1.92
CA GLU A 187 -10.07 -20.16 -2.66
C GLU A 187 -8.76 -19.68 -2.04
N ILE A 188 -7.72 -20.49 -2.21
CA ILE A 188 -6.33 -20.15 -1.93
C ILE A 188 -5.64 -19.82 -3.25
N ALA A 189 -5.40 -18.54 -3.50
CA ALA A 189 -4.59 -18.10 -4.63
C ALA A 189 -3.11 -18.31 -4.31
N ASP A 190 -2.47 -19.27 -4.97
CA ASP A 190 -1.03 -19.51 -4.88
C ASP A 190 -0.29 -18.56 -5.82
N LEU A 191 0.45 -17.61 -5.26
CA LEU A 191 1.19 -16.60 -6.02
C LEU A 191 2.48 -17.16 -6.63
N GLY A 192 2.97 -18.32 -6.15
CA GLY A 192 4.28 -18.86 -6.50
C GLY A 192 5.38 -18.40 -5.55
N GLU A 193 6.48 -17.89 -6.09
CA GLU A 193 7.67 -17.46 -5.34
C GLU A 193 7.95 -15.97 -5.55
N ILE A 194 8.13 -15.26 -4.43
CA ILE A 194 8.54 -13.86 -4.38
C ILE A 194 10.02 -13.81 -3.96
N GLY A 195 10.84 -13.29 -4.87
CA GLY A 195 12.27 -13.06 -4.67
C GLY A 195 12.60 -11.59 -4.44
N TYR A 196 13.80 -11.34 -3.92
CA TYR A 196 14.25 -10.00 -3.52
C TYR A 196 15.65 -9.73 -4.07
N PRO A 197 15.77 -9.39 -5.38
CA PRO A 197 17.06 -9.34 -6.07
C PRO A 197 18.10 -8.41 -5.43
N ILE A 198 17.67 -7.26 -4.89
CA ILE A 198 18.56 -6.34 -4.16
C ILE A 198 19.10 -7.01 -2.90
N ALA A 199 18.25 -7.62 -2.09
CA ALA A 199 18.65 -8.28 -0.84
C ALA A 199 19.57 -9.47 -1.12
N GLU A 200 19.30 -10.24 -2.17
CA GLU A 200 20.12 -11.35 -2.62
C GLU A 200 21.51 -10.89 -3.08
N ALA A 201 21.58 -9.81 -3.87
CA ALA A 201 22.85 -9.24 -4.30
C ALA A 201 23.70 -8.76 -3.12
N ILE A 202 23.09 -8.08 -2.14
CA ILE A 202 23.76 -7.64 -0.92
C ILE A 202 24.28 -8.84 -0.11
N ARG A 203 23.46 -9.90 0.06
CA ARG A 203 23.88 -11.13 0.75
C ARG A 203 25.02 -11.85 0.03
N ALA A 204 25.06 -11.79 -1.30
CA ALA A 204 26.16 -12.28 -2.12
C ALA A 204 27.42 -11.38 -2.08
N GLY A 205 27.46 -10.37 -1.21
CA GLY A 205 28.60 -9.46 -1.04
C GLY A 205 28.75 -8.43 -2.15
N ARG A 206 27.73 -8.21 -2.98
CA ARG A 206 27.77 -7.20 -4.05
C ARG A 206 27.38 -5.83 -3.49
N SER A 207 28.15 -4.81 -3.85
CA SER A 207 27.80 -3.43 -3.56
C SER A 207 26.53 -3.04 -4.34
N TYR A 208 25.50 -2.62 -3.60
CA TYR A 208 24.28 -2.06 -4.19
C TYR A 208 24.34 -0.53 -4.15
N ASN A 209 24.21 0.09 -5.33
CA ASN A 209 24.00 1.53 -5.46
C ASN A 209 22.66 1.77 -6.17
N PRO A 210 21.64 2.31 -5.49
CA PRO A 210 20.31 2.51 -6.05
C PRO A 210 20.27 3.44 -7.27
N GLY A 211 21.30 4.29 -7.48
CA GLY A 211 21.38 5.19 -8.63
C GLY A 211 22.04 4.60 -9.88
N ILE A 212 22.63 3.40 -9.79
CA ILE A 212 23.43 2.79 -10.88
C ILE A 212 23.02 1.32 -11.13
N SER A 213 22.44 0.65 -10.13
CA SER A 213 22.06 -0.75 -10.24
C SER A 213 20.84 -0.95 -11.15
N ASN A 214 20.90 -1.99 -11.98
CA ASN A 214 19.77 -2.47 -12.79
C ASN A 214 18.88 -3.48 -12.02
N LEU A 215 19.15 -3.70 -10.73
CA LEU A 215 18.37 -4.62 -9.90
C LEU A 215 17.01 -4.00 -9.55
N THR A 216 15.99 -4.82 -9.64
CA THR A 216 14.63 -4.51 -9.20
C THR A 216 14.43 -4.90 -7.75
N ALA A 217 13.50 -4.25 -7.05
CA ALA A 217 13.26 -4.51 -5.64
C ALA A 217 12.68 -5.91 -5.36
N MET A 218 11.82 -6.40 -6.25
CA MET A 218 11.11 -7.66 -6.09
C MET A 218 11.03 -8.40 -7.42
N SER A 219 11.09 -9.73 -7.37
CA SER A 219 10.80 -10.63 -8.49
C SER A 219 9.61 -11.52 -8.14
N LEU A 220 8.94 -12.00 -9.18
CA LEU A 220 7.85 -12.96 -9.04
C LEU A 220 8.08 -14.10 -10.04
N THR A 221 8.15 -15.32 -9.52
CA THR A 221 8.03 -16.54 -10.31
C THR A 221 6.64 -17.11 -10.05
N PRO A 222 5.70 -17.02 -11.02
CA PRO A 222 4.35 -17.54 -10.84
C PRO A 222 4.36 -19.03 -10.47
N TYR A 223 3.30 -19.47 -9.79
CA TYR A 223 3.15 -20.87 -9.41
C TYR A 223 3.26 -21.81 -10.63
N THR A 224 3.94 -22.94 -10.43
CA THR A 224 3.98 -24.07 -11.35
C THR A 224 3.72 -25.36 -10.59
N GLU A 225 3.30 -26.42 -11.27
CA GLU A 225 3.03 -27.74 -10.66
C GLU A 225 4.29 -28.37 -10.00
N SER A 226 5.49 -27.91 -10.38
CA SER A 226 6.74 -28.33 -9.74
C SER A 226 6.97 -27.69 -8.37
N MET A 227 6.20 -26.66 -7.99
CA MET A 227 6.31 -26.03 -6.67
C MET A 227 5.51 -26.82 -5.64
N ALA A 228 6.21 -27.33 -4.63
CA ALA A 228 5.57 -28.04 -3.53
C ALA A 228 4.55 -27.14 -2.81
N SER A 229 3.39 -27.73 -2.50
CA SER A 229 2.41 -27.14 -1.59
C SER A 229 2.51 -27.82 -0.23
N PRO A 230 2.39 -27.08 0.89
CA PRO A 230 2.40 -27.71 2.21
C PRO A 230 1.24 -28.71 2.36
N ASP A 231 1.50 -29.90 2.92
CA ASP A 231 0.49 -30.94 3.15
C ASP A 231 -0.74 -30.44 3.92
N ARG A 232 -0.56 -29.45 4.78
CA ARG A 232 -1.65 -28.80 5.54
C ARG A 232 -2.65 -28.05 4.66
N LEU A 233 -2.31 -27.75 3.41
CA LEU A 233 -3.25 -27.19 2.44
C LEU A 233 -3.93 -28.27 1.60
N ALA A 234 -3.56 -29.54 1.75
CA ALA A 234 -4.17 -30.65 1.01
C ALA A 234 -5.67 -30.72 1.30
N GLY A 235 -6.47 -30.91 0.24
CA GLY A 235 -7.93 -30.97 0.33
C GLY A 235 -8.63 -29.61 0.28
N HIS A 236 -7.89 -28.50 0.26
CA HIS A 236 -8.45 -27.17 -0.02
C HIS A 236 -8.34 -26.82 -1.51
N SER A 237 -9.17 -25.86 -1.96
CA SER A 237 -9.10 -25.34 -3.32
C SER A 237 -7.90 -24.38 -3.44
N ILE A 238 -6.76 -24.92 -3.88
CA ILE A 238 -5.56 -24.14 -4.21
C ILE A 238 -5.55 -23.93 -5.72
N VAL A 239 -5.52 -22.67 -6.13
CA VAL A 239 -5.51 -22.28 -7.53
C VAL A 239 -4.28 -21.41 -7.83
N PRO A 240 -3.60 -21.62 -8.97
CA PRO A 240 -2.56 -20.69 -9.40
C PRO A 240 -3.14 -19.28 -9.58
N ALA A 241 -2.50 -18.28 -8.99
CA ALA A 241 -2.90 -16.90 -9.17
C ALA A 241 -2.76 -16.48 -10.64
N ARG A 242 -3.80 -15.84 -11.17
CA ARG A 242 -3.78 -15.29 -12.53
C ARG A 242 -3.35 -13.83 -12.46
N PHE A 243 -2.17 -13.55 -13.01
CA PHE A 243 -1.59 -12.22 -12.97
C PHE A 243 -1.89 -11.42 -14.24
N ARG A 244 -2.00 -10.09 -14.08
CA ARG A 244 -1.91 -9.10 -15.16
C ARG A 244 -0.94 -8.01 -14.77
N ALA A 245 -0.35 -7.30 -15.72
CA ALA A 245 0.45 -6.13 -15.38
C ALA A 245 -0.40 -5.07 -14.67
N ALA A 246 0.18 -4.43 -13.66
CA ALA A 246 -0.39 -3.27 -12.98
C ALA A 246 0.27 -2.00 -13.53
N ASP A 247 -0.55 -1.00 -13.83
CA ASP A 247 -0.07 0.33 -14.20
C ASP A 247 0.78 0.98 -13.10
N LYS A 248 1.40 2.12 -13.43
CA LYS A 248 2.11 2.94 -12.46
C LYS A 248 1.18 3.34 -11.32
N MET A 249 1.69 3.27 -10.10
CA MET A 249 0.94 3.61 -8.89
C MET A 249 1.55 4.84 -8.20
N PRO A 250 0.74 5.65 -7.51
CA PRO A 250 1.26 6.72 -6.67
C PRO A 250 2.18 6.20 -5.54
N ASN A 251 3.20 6.99 -5.22
CA ASN A 251 4.01 6.78 -4.03
C ASN A 251 3.29 7.33 -2.79
N TYR A 252 2.28 6.61 -2.34
CA TYR A 252 1.41 6.98 -1.22
C TYR A 252 2.15 7.23 0.10
N PHE A 253 3.37 6.68 0.26
CA PHE A 253 4.15 6.76 1.50
C PHE A 253 5.42 7.59 1.37
N GLY A 254 5.72 8.17 0.21
CA GLY A 254 6.93 8.97 -0.01
C GLY A 254 8.24 8.19 0.18
N ILE A 255 8.25 6.89 -0.10
CA ILE A 255 9.39 5.99 0.12
C ILE A 255 10.20 5.73 -1.17
N LEU A 256 11.20 4.84 -1.11
CA LEU A 256 11.96 4.44 -2.29
C LEU A 256 11.03 3.87 -3.37
N VAL A 257 11.28 4.26 -4.61
CA VAL A 257 10.50 3.88 -5.79
C VAL A 257 11.29 2.85 -6.60
N SER A 258 10.64 1.75 -6.97
CA SER A 258 11.18 0.73 -7.86
C SER A 258 10.06 0.12 -8.73
N ARG A 259 10.37 -0.99 -9.38
CA ARG A 259 9.48 -1.84 -10.18
C ARG A 259 9.75 -3.31 -9.87
N MET A 260 8.79 -4.16 -10.18
CA MET A 260 8.98 -5.62 -10.19
C MET A 260 9.87 -6.03 -11.37
N THR A 261 10.68 -7.08 -11.21
CA THR A 261 11.34 -7.76 -12.34
C THR A 261 10.29 -8.10 -13.41
N PRO A 262 10.59 -7.98 -14.72
CA PRO A 262 9.69 -8.50 -15.76
C PRO A 262 9.25 -9.93 -15.44
N VAL A 263 7.95 -10.20 -15.58
CA VAL A 263 7.36 -11.51 -15.33
C VAL A 263 6.98 -12.11 -16.67
N ALA A 264 7.59 -13.23 -17.03
CA ALA A 264 7.38 -13.87 -18.33
C ALA A 264 5.90 -14.11 -18.60
N GLY A 265 5.42 -13.68 -19.78
CA GLY A 265 4.02 -13.81 -20.19
C GLY A 265 3.03 -12.90 -19.47
N VAL A 266 3.46 -12.04 -18.54
CA VAL A 266 2.57 -11.18 -17.74
C VAL A 266 3.01 -9.72 -17.81
N LEU A 267 4.22 -9.42 -17.36
CA LEU A 267 4.71 -8.07 -17.13
C LEU A 267 5.98 -7.82 -17.93
N GLY A 268 5.90 -6.88 -18.86
CA GLY A 268 7.03 -6.35 -19.60
C GLY A 268 7.23 -4.86 -19.36
N TYR A 269 8.35 -4.34 -19.86
CA TYR A 269 8.62 -2.91 -19.84
C TYR A 269 9.19 -2.45 -21.17
N GLU A 270 8.73 -1.30 -21.64
CA GLU A 270 9.33 -0.55 -22.73
C GLU A 270 9.76 0.81 -22.19
N ARG A 271 11.05 0.97 -21.88
CA ARG A 271 11.59 2.11 -21.11
C ARG A 271 10.88 2.25 -19.76
N ASP A 272 10.04 3.26 -19.62
CA ASP A 272 9.24 3.56 -18.43
C ASP A 272 7.76 3.23 -18.62
N ARG A 273 7.38 2.55 -19.73
CA ARG A 273 6.01 2.08 -19.95
C ARG A 273 5.87 0.65 -19.50
N VAL A 274 4.84 0.37 -18.70
CA VAL A 274 4.43 -0.99 -18.33
C VAL A 274 3.73 -1.64 -19.53
N ILE A 275 4.04 -2.90 -19.82
CA ILE A 275 3.40 -3.69 -20.87
C ILE A 275 2.69 -4.88 -20.22
N ASP A 276 1.39 -4.99 -20.43
CA ASP A 276 0.64 -6.20 -20.11
C ASP A 276 0.80 -7.23 -21.23
N VAL A 277 1.75 -8.14 -21.04
CA VAL A 277 2.07 -9.17 -22.03
C VAL A 277 0.96 -10.21 -22.11
N ALA A 278 0.23 -10.43 -21.01
CA ALA A 278 -0.87 -11.40 -20.97
C ALA A 278 -2.03 -10.97 -21.88
N SER A 279 -2.33 -9.67 -21.92
CA SER A 279 -3.41 -9.12 -22.75
C SER A 279 -3.01 -8.99 -24.24
N ALA A 280 -1.74 -8.68 -24.52
CA ALA A 280 -1.23 -8.50 -25.89
C ALA A 280 -1.26 -9.78 -26.75
N GLY A 281 -1.24 -10.97 -26.13
CA GLY A 281 -1.40 -12.25 -26.84
C GLY A 281 -2.83 -12.56 -27.31
N THR A 282 -3.82 -11.77 -26.89
CA THR A 282 -5.24 -11.97 -27.23
C THR A 282 -5.70 -11.11 -28.40
N GLU A 283 -5.05 -9.95 -28.65
CA GLU A 283 -5.40 -9.03 -29.74
C GLU A 283 -4.98 -9.52 -31.13
N THR A 284 -3.98 -10.40 -31.23
CA THR A 284 -3.51 -10.96 -32.51
C THR A 284 -4.37 -12.11 -33.06
N ALA A 285 -5.46 -12.50 -32.38
CA ALA A 285 -6.31 -13.62 -32.77
C ALA A 285 -7.65 -13.23 -33.43
N THR A 286 -7.90 -11.94 -33.70
CA THR A 286 -9.19 -11.45 -34.24
C THR A 286 -9.08 -10.61 -35.52
N SER A 287 -8.00 -10.79 -36.28
CA SER A 287 -7.87 -10.20 -37.62
C SER A 287 -7.46 -11.25 -38.63
N ASP A 288 -8.44 -12.05 -39.05
CA ASP A 288 -8.48 -12.77 -40.33
C ASP A 288 -9.85 -12.48 -41.00
#